data_AF-A0A8S3EUM4-F1
#
_entry.id   AF-A0A8S3EUM4-F1
#
_cell.length_a   1.000
_cell.length_b   1.000
_cell.length_c   1.000
_cell.angle_alpha   90.00
_cell.angle_beta   90.00
_cell.angle_gamma   90.00
#
_symmetry.space_group_name_H-M   'P 1'
#
loop_
_entity.id
_entity.type
_entity.pdbx_description
1 polymer ?
#
loop_
_entity_poly.entity_id
_entity_poly.type
_entity_poly.pdbx_seq_one_letter_code
_entity_poly.pdbx_strand_id
1 'polypeptide(L)'
;TIFFAGIDPSIANEVWPFLLHLYPFDSTFEQREQIRHNKYLHYQKIRARREAAINDPEEAQFFRDVEAIIEKDVVRTDRSHPYFKGDDNPNLRVMKEILMNYAAYCPTMGYNQGMSDLLAPILTVIQNDSDTFWCFVGLMNRTIFISTPTDDVMEKQL
;
A
#
# COMPACT_ATOMS: atom_id res chain seq x y z
N THR A 1 -23.71 0.69 -13.38
CA THR A 1 -23.01 -0.42 -12.70
C THR A 1 -21.70 -0.67 -13.43
N ILE A 2 -20.55 -0.30 -12.85
CA ILE A 2 -19.19 -0.50 -13.41
C ILE A 2 -18.77 -1.98 -13.29
N PHE A 3 -19.71 -2.90 -13.51
CA PHE A 3 -19.53 -4.31 -13.15
C PHE A 3 -19.29 -5.23 -14.34
N PHE A 4 -19.37 -4.75 -15.59
CA PHE A 4 -19.26 -5.63 -16.77
C PHE A 4 -18.45 -5.12 -17.97
N ALA A 5 -17.90 -3.90 -17.96
CA ALA A 5 -17.17 -3.35 -19.11
C ALA A 5 -15.70 -2.95 -18.83
N GLY A 6 -15.21 -3.14 -17.60
CA GLY A 6 -13.93 -2.56 -17.17
C GLY A 6 -14.01 -1.04 -17.03
N ILE A 7 -12.95 -0.44 -16.48
CA ILE A 7 -12.78 1.01 -16.41
C ILE A 7 -11.86 1.40 -17.56
N ASP A 8 -12.24 2.43 -18.33
CA ASP A 8 -11.35 2.97 -19.36
C ASP A 8 -10.05 3.45 -18.68
N PRO A 9 -8.85 3.04 -19.16
CA PRO A 9 -7.59 3.46 -18.56
C PRO A 9 -7.44 4.97 -18.39
N SER A 10 -8.08 5.77 -19.25
CA SER A 10 -8.03 7.24 -19.19
C SER A 10 -8.71 7.85 -17.97
N ILE A 11 -9.64 7.15 -17.33
CA ILE A 11 -10.35 7.61 -16.12
C ILE A 11 -10.03 6.78 -14.88
N ALA A 12 -9.21 5.74 -15.02
CA ALA A 12 -8.94 4.80 -13.94
C ALA A 12 -8.31 5.50 -12.71
N ASN A 13 -7.40 6.43 -12.94
CA ASN A 13 -6.78 7.25 -11.89
C ASN A 13 -7.79 8.12 -11.12
N GLU A 14 -8.90 8.50 -11.73
CA GLU A 14 -9.98 9.27 -11.09
C GLU A 14 -10.99 8.38 -10.35
N VAL A 15 -11.28 7.20 -10.90
CA VAL A 15 -12.32 6.30 -10.36
C VAL A 15 -11.81 5.45 -9.20
N TRP A 16 -10.56 4.99 -9.25
CA TRP A 16 -9.98 4.10 -8.23
C TRP A 16 -9.98 4.68 -6.82
N PRO A 17 -9.67 5.98 -6.60
CA PRO A 17 -9.80 6.60 -5.29
C PRO A 17 -11.19 6.47 -4.65
N PHE A 18 -12.27 6.42 -5.44
CA PHE A 18 -13.61 6.17 -4.91
C PHE A 18 -13.82 4.69 -4.57
N LEU A 19 -13.42 3.80 -5.47
CA LEU A 19 -13.57 2.35 -5.30
C LEU A 19 -12.74 1.82 -4.12
N LEU A 20 -11.59 2.41 -3.89
CA LEU A 20 -10.67 2.07 -2.80
C LEU A 20 -10.87 2.96 -1.57
N HIS A 21 -11.98 3.69 -1.51
CA HIS A 21 -12.44 4.43 -0.33
C HIS A 21 -11.51 5.53 0.18
N LEU A 22 -10.69 6.10 -0.71
CA LEU A 22 -10.01 7.36 -0.46
C LEU A 22 -11.01 8.53 -0.51
N TYR A 23 -11.94 8.52 -1.46
CA TYR A 23 -12.98 9.55 -1.60
C TYR A 23 -14.40 9.01 -1.35
N PRO A 24 -15.25 9.72 -0.60
CA PRO A 24 -16.68 9.46 -0.56
C PRO A 24 -17.34 9.69 -1.93
N PHE A 25 -18.32 8.86 -2.30
CA PHE A 25 -19.02 8.97 -3.59
C PHE A 25 -19.87 10.24 -3.72
N ASP A 26 -20.34 10.78 -2.60
CA ASP A 26 -21.12 12.00 -2.48
C ASP A 26 -20.26 13.26 -2.31
N SER A 27 -18.92 13.12 -2.34
CA SER A 27 -18.01 14.25 -2.20
C SER A 27 -18.06 15.21 -3.39
N THR A 28 -17.85 16.50 -3.12
CA THR A 28 -17.59 17.51 -4.15
C THR A 28 -16.11 17.53 -4.54
N PHE A 29 -15.79 18.20 -5.65
CA PHE A 29 -14.39 18.40 -6.05
C PHE A 29 -13.57 19.12 -4.97
N GLU A 30 -14.12 20.19 -4.39
CA GLU A 30 -13.45 20.96 -3.33
C GLU A 30 -13.18 20.12 -2.08
N GLN A 31 -14.15 19.28 -1.68
CA GLN A 31 -13.96 18.34 -0.58
C GLN A 31 -12.84 17.32 -0.89
N ARG A 32 -12.76 16.84 -2.13
CA ARG A 32 -11.69 15.91 -2.55
C ARG A 32 -10.32 16.56 -2.53
N GLU A 33 -10.20 17.83 -2.93
CA GLU A 33 -8.93 18.57 -2.82
C GLU A 33 -8.50 18.72 -1.35
N GLN A 34 -9.44 19.02 -0.46
CA GLN A 34 -9.17 19.07 0.99
C GLN A 34 -8.75 17.70 1.54
N ILE A 35 -9.45 16.62 1.15
CA ILE A 35 -9.08 15.25 1.52
C ILE A 35 -7.67 14.95 1.03
N ARG A 36 -7.35 15.19 -0.25
CA ARG A 36 -6.03 14.95 -0.83
C ARG A 36 -4.95 15.70 -0.06
N HIS A 37 -5.17 16.98 0.24
CA HIS A 37 -4.22 17.78 1.02
C HIS A 37 -3.98 17.21 2.42
N ASN A 38 -5.04 16.89 3.15
CA ASN A 38 -4.94 16.32 4.50
C ASN A 38 -4.25 14.95 4.49
N LYS A 39 -4.57 14.12 3.49
CA LYS A 39 -3.99 12.79 3.28
C LYS A 39 -2.51 12.87 2.92
N TYR A 40 -2.12 13.83 2.09
CA TYR A 40 -0.73 14.13 1.80
C TYR A 40 0.04 14.52 3.08
N LEU A 41 -0.48 15.47 3.86
CA LEU A 41 0.16 15.86 5.12
C LEU A 41 0.31 14.69 6.10
N HIS A 42 -0.71 13.82 6.19
CA HIS A 42 -0.64 12.65 7.03
C HIS A 42 0.38 11.63 6.53
N TYR A 43 0.43 11.37 5.22
CA TYR A 43 1.44 10.52 4.62
C TYR A 43 2.86 11.01 4.92
N GLN A 44 3.10 12.32 4.81
CA GLN A 44 4.40 12.92 5.15
C GLN A 44 4.75 12.75 6.63
N LYS A 45 3.77 12.81 7.55
CA LYS A 45 4.01 12.53 8.98
C LYS A 45 4.40 11.07 9.22
N ILE A 46 3.76 10.13 8.53
CA ILE A 46 4.08 8.69 8.63
C ILE A 46 5.52 8.46 8.16
N ARG A 47 5.87 9.03 7.00
CA ARG A 47 7.22 8.96 6.45
C ARG A 47 8.26 9.53 7.43
N ALA A 48 8.01 10.72 7.97
CA ALA A 48 8.92 11.36 8.92
C ALA A 48 9.08 10.55 10.21
N ARG A 49 7.99 9.96 10.74
CA ARG A 49 8.05 9.06 11.90
C ARG A 49 8.94 7.85 11.60
N ARG A 50 8.70 7.18 10.48
CA ARG A 50 9.47 6.01 10.05
C ARG A 50 10.96 6.35 9.89
N GLU A 51 11.27 7.50 9.29
CA GLU A 51 12.65 7.97 9.17
C GLU A 51 13.29 8.26 10.55
N ALA A 52 12.52 8.79 11.51
CA ALA A 52 12.98 9.02 12.87
C ALA A 52 13.16 7.72 13.69
N ALA A 53 12.47 6.64 13.33
CA ALA A 53 12.51 5.34 14.00
C ALA A 53 13.90 4.69 14.01
N ILE A 54 14.81 5.11 13.11
CA ILE A 54 16.20 4.63 13.10
C ILE A 54 16.94 4.93 14.41
N ASN A 55 16.49 5.92 15.17
CA ASN A 55 17.09 6.30 16.45
C ASN A 55 16.64 5.39 17.61
N ASP A 56 15.62 4.57 17.41
CA ASP A 56 15.15 3.56 18.35
C ASP A 56 15.63 2.17 17.88
N PRO A 57 16.47 1.46 18.66
CA PRO A 57 17.00 0.17 18.24
C PRO A 57 15.93 -0.90 17.96
N GLU A 58 14.82 -0.90 18.69
CA GLU A 58 13.73 -1.87 18.54
C GLU A 58 12.90 -1.55 17.29
N GLU A 59 12.50 -0.29 17.10
CA GLU A 59 11.79 0.11 15.88
C GLU A 59 12.69 -0.08 14.64
N ALA A 60 13.98 0.26 14.74
CA ALA A 60 14.92 0.06 13.64
C ALA A 60 15.10 -1.41 13.29
N GLN A 61 15.08 -2.32 14.28
CA GLN A 61 15.12 -3.76 14.01
C GLN A 61 13.85 -4.23 13.29
N PHE A 62 12.68 -3.80 13.75
CA PHE A 62 11.41 -4.07 13.08
C PHE A 62 11.44 -3.64 11.61
N PHE A 63 11.89 -2.41 11.32
CA PHE A 63 11.94 -1.91 9.95
C PHE A 63 12.96 -2.66 9.09
N ARG A 64 14.10 -3.10 9.63
CA ARG A 64 15.05 -3.96 8.90
C ARG A 64 14.44 -5.30 8.52
N ASP A 65 13.71 -5.92 9.44
CA ASP A 65 13.07 -7.23 9.20
C ASP A 65 11.97 -7.11 8.14
N VAL A 66 11.16 -6.06 8.23
CA VAL A 66 10.13 -5.72 7.23
C VAL A 66 10.76 -5.43 5.86
N GLU A 67 11.81 -4.60 5.82
CA GLU A 67 12.52 -4.22 4.60
C GLU A 67 13.07 -5.45 3.87
N ALA A 68 13.67 -6.39 4.59
CA ALA A 68 14.23 -7.62 4.01
C ALA A 68 13.18 -8.51 3.30
N ILE A 69 11.92 -8.50 3.78
CA ILE A 69 10.82 -9.22 3.13
C ILE A 69 10.32 -8.43 1.92
N ILE A 70 10.13 -7.12 2.07
CA ILE A 70 9.69 -6.23 0.98
C ILE A 70 10.66 -6.28 -0.19
N GLU A 71 11.97 -6.23 0.03
CA GLU A 71 12.96 -6.25 -1.05
C GLU A 71 12.88 -7.51 -1.90
N LYS A 72 12.69 -8.68 -1.26
CA LYS A 72 12.52 -9.94 -1.98
C LYS A 72 11.25 -9.95 -2.82
N ASP A 73 10.18 -9.35 -2.31
CA ASP A 73 8.88 -9.30 -2.97
C ASP A 73 8.82 -8.28 -4.11
N VAL A 74 9.35 -7.07 -3.90
CA VAL A 74 9.35 -6.00 -4.90
C VAL A 74 10.18 -6.38 -6.13
N VAL A 75 11.30 -7.08 -5.96
CA VAL A 75 12.15 -7.51 -7.10
C VAL A 75 11.44 -8.52 -8.01
N ARG A 76 10.52 -9.34 -7.47
CA ARG A 76 9.74 -10.31 -8.24
C ARG A 76 8.43 -9.74 -8.80
N THR A 77 7.94 -8.61 -8.29
CA THR A 77 6.62 -8.06 -8.67
C THR A 77 6.59 -7.55 -10.11
N ASP A 78 5.70 -8.18 -10.89
CA ASP A 78 5.20 -7.78 -12.22
C ASP A 78 6.25 -7.25 -13.21
N ARG A 79 7.42 -7.91 -13.27
CA ARG A 79 8.58 -7.48 -14.09
C ARG A 79 8.35 -7.53 -15.60
N SER A 80 7.29 -8.18 -16.06
CA SER A 80 6.84 -8.14 -17.46
C SER A 80 6.10 -6.84 -17.80
N HIS A 81 5.50 -6.16 -16.81
CA HIS A 81 4.75 -4.94 -17.01
C HIS A 81 5.69 -3.75 -17.31
N PRO A 82 5.42 -2.92 -18.33
CA PRO A 82 6.30 -1.81 -18.73
C PRO A 82 6.67 -0.85 -17.59
N TYR A 83 5.74 -0.63 -16.65
CA TYR A 83 5.95 0.25 -15.50
C TYR A 83 7.02 -0.26 -14.53
N PHE A 84 7.17 -1.58 -14.38
CA PHE A 84 8.12 -2.21 -13.46
C PHE A 84 9.30 -2.88 -14.18
N LYS A 85 9.33 -2.90 -15.51
CA LYS A 85 10.40 -3.52 -16.29
C LYS A 85 11.72 -2.73 -16.19
N GLY A 86 12.85 -3.42 -16.32
CA GLY A 86 14.19 -2.81 -16.40
C GLY A 86 14.95 -2.85 -15.08
N ASP A 87 16.27 -2.91 -15.17
CA ASP A 87 17.14 -2.89 -13.99
C ASP A 87 17.15 -1.50 -13.36
N ASP A 88 17.28 -1.44 -12.03
CA ASP A 88 17.25 -0.20 -11.25
C ASP A 88 16.03 0.70 -11.51
N ASN A 89 14.85 0.10 -11.70
CA ASN A 89 13.62 0.83 -11.99
C ASN A 89 13.18 1.69 -10.78
N PRO A 90 13.01 3.02 -10.93
CA PRO A 90 12.63 3.91 -9.83
C PRO A 90 11.25 3.61 -9.25
N ASN A 91 10.33 3.03 -10.02
CA ASN A 91 8.99 2.66 -9.55
C ASN A 91 9.03 1.51 -8.54
N LEU A 92 10.06 0.65 -8.59
CA LEU A 92 10.28 -0.35 -7.54
C LEU A 92 10.71 0.31 -6.23
N ARG A 93 11.49 1.39 -6.30
CA ARG A 93 11.85 2.19 -5.13
C ARG A 93 10.61 2.86 -4.53
N VAL A 94 9.75 3.45 -5.36
CA VAL A 94 8.46 4.02 -4.92
C VAL A 94 7.58 2.95 -4.27
N MET A 95 7.47 1.76 -4.86
CA MET A 95 6.72 0.66 -4.29
C MET A 95 7.24 0.27 -2.89
N LYS A 96 8.57 0.10 -2.76
CA LYS A 96 9.22 -0.18 -1.48
C LYS A 96 8.89 0.89 -0.44
N GLU A 97 8.99 2.17 -0.80
CA GLU A 97 8.69 3.28 0.10
C GLU A 97 7.24 3.29 0.60
N ILE A 98 6.28 3.02 -0.28
CA ILE A 98 4.86 2.93 0.08
C ILE A 98 4.61 1.76 1.05
N LEU A 99 5.18 0.59 0.78
CA LEU A 99 5.03 -0.60 1.66
C LEU A 99 5.68 -0.39 3.02
N MET A 100 6.86 0.23 3.06
CA MET A 100 7.53 0.60 4.31
C MET A 100 6.71 1.61 5.13
N ASN A 101 6.10 2.60 4.46
CA ASN A 101 5.18 3.54 5.11
C ASN A 101 3.90 2.84 5.61
N TYR A 102 3.43 1.79 4.93
CA TYR A 102 2.28 1.01 5.39
C TYR A 102 2.61 0.23 6.67
N ALA A 103 3.77 -0.41 6.74
CA ALA A 103 4.22 -1.10 7.94
C ALA A 103 4.36 -0.14 9.13
N ALA A 104 4.80 1.11 8.89
CA ALA A 104 4.83 2.15 9.91
C ALA A 104 3.43 2.62 10.36
N TYR A 105 2.46 2.62 9.44
CA TYR A 105 1.08 3.01 9.72
C TYR A 105 0.29 1.93 10.45
N CYS A 106 0.54 0.65 10.14
CA CYS A 106 -0.14 -0.50 10.75
C CYS A 106 0.89 -1.54 11.24
N PRO A 107 1.62 -1.25 12.34
CA PRO A 107 2.72 -2.11 12.79
C PRO A 107 2.28 -3.49 13.27
N THR A 108 1.03 -3.63 13.72
CA THR A 108 0.46 -4.92 14.13
C THR A 108 0.27 -5.89 12.96
N MET A 109 0.01 -5.36 11.76
CA MET A 109 -0.06 -6.15 10.53
C MET A 109 1.29 -6.21 9.82
N GLY A 110 2.07 -5.13 9.91
CA GLY A 110 3.39 -5.01 9.28
C GLY A 110 3.30 -5.16 7.76
N TYR A 111 4.15 -6.03 7.22
CA TYR A 111 4.14 -6.45 5.82
C TYR A 111 3.98 -7.97 5.73
N ASN A 112 3.02 -8.42 4.93
CA ASN A 112 2.82 -9.83 4.60
C ASN A 112 3.20 -10.08 3.14
N GLN A 113 3.78 -11.26 2.89
CA GLN A 113 4.20 -11.65 1.56
C GLN A 113 3.03 -11.57 0.56
N GLY A 114 3.29 -10.94 -0.60
CA GLY A 114 2.28 -10.73 -1.65
C GLY A 114 1.53 -9.40 -1.56
N MET A 115 1.73 -8.60 -0.50
CA MET A 115 1.20 -7.23 -0.45
C MET A 115 1.78 -6.34 -1.56
N SER A 116 3.00 -6.60 -2.04
CA SER A 116 3.56 -5.93 -3.23
C SER A 116 2.73 -6.16 -4.49
N ASP A 117 2.23 -7.39 -4.67
CA ASP A 117 1.41 -7.78 -5.82
C ASP A 117 0.01 -7.13 -5.77
N LEU A 118 -0.51 -6.86 -4.56
CA LEU A 118 -1.73 -6.07 -4.35
C LEU A 118 -1.52 -4.57 -4.62
N LEU A 119 -0.34 -4.04 -4.26
CA LEU A 119 0.00 -2.63 -4.45
C LEU A 119 0.29 -2.29 -5.93
N ALA A 120 0.93 -3.20 -6.67
CA ALA A 120 1.34 -3.01 -8.05
C ALA A 120 0.25 -2.42 -8.98
N PRO A 121 -0.97 -2.97 -9.05
CA PRO A 121 -2.02 -2.42 -9.91
C PRO A 121 -2.51 -1.04 -9.43
N ILE A 122 -2.48 -0.75 -8.13
CA ILE A 122 -2.86 0.58 -7.61
C ILE A 122 -1.81 1.61 -8.01
N LEU A 123 -0.53 1.28 -7.82
CA LEU A 123 0.57 2.19 -8.13
C LEU A 123 0.66 2.51 -9.63
N THR A 124 0.43 1.53 -10.49
CA THR A 124 0.45 1.73 -11.96
C THR A 124 -0.68 2.64 -12.44
N VAL A 125 -1.84 2.61 -11.77
CA VAL A 125 -3.01 3.43 -12.12
C VAL A 125 -2.95 4.83 -11.52
N ILE A 126 -2.61 4.95 -10.23
CA ILE A 126 -2.68 6.22 -9.50
C ILE A 126 -1.43 7.08 -9.72
N GLN A 127 -0.23 6.47 -9.76
CA GLN A 127 1.06 7.14 -9.99
C GLN A 127 1.32 8.37 -9.11
N ASN A 128 0.73 8.39 -7.92
CA ASN A 128 0.99 9.38 -6.86
C ASN A 128 1.18 8.64 -5.54
N ASP A 129 2.32 8.84 -4.88
CA ASP A 129 2.71 8.06 -3.70
C ASP A 129 1.67 8.11 -2.58
N SER A 130 1.16 9.30 -2.26
CA SER A 130 0.22 9.49 -1.15
C SER A 130 -1.15 8.92 -1.48
N ASP A 131 -1.70 9.22 -2.66
CA ASP A 131 -3.00 8.71 -3.06
C ASP A 131 -2.96 7.19 -3.24
N THR A 132 -1.86 6.66 -3.80
CA THR A 132 -1.62 5.21 -3.91
C THR A 132 -1.58 4.56 -2.53
N PHE A 133 -0.84 5.15 -1.59
CA PHE A 133 -0.76 4.66 -0.22
C PHE A 133 -2.15 4.60 0.43
N TRP A 134 -2.96 5.64 0.32
CA TRP A 134 -4.28 5.65 0.97
C TRP A 134 -5.30 4.75 0.27
N CYS A 135 -5.22 4.62 -1.05
CA CYS A 135 -5.97 3.61 -1.79
C CYS A 135 -5.57 2.19 -1.34
N PHE A 136 -4.28 1.94 -1.13
CA PHE A 136 -3.78 0.67 -0.61
C PHE A 136 -4.27 0.41 0.82
N VAL A 137 -4.23 1.40 1.73
CA VAL A 137 -4.82 1.28 3.07
C VAL A 137 -6.32 0.94 2.99
N GLY A 138 -7.06 1.61 2.09
CA GLY A 138 -8.48 1.33 1.88
C GLY A 138 -8.75 -0.09 1.39
N LEU A 139 -7.91 -0.62 0.50
CA LEU A 139 -7.93 -2.02 0.08
C LEU A 139 -7.69 -2.96 1.28
N MET A 140 -6.58 -2.73 2.00
CA MET A 140 -6.12 -3.59 3.09
C MET A 140 -7.12 -3.68 4.24
N ASN A 141 -7.82 -2.59 4.58
CA ASN A 141 -8.86 -2.57 5.61
C ASN A 141 -10.08 -3.46 5.29
N ARG A 142 -10.24 -3.89 4.03
CA ARG A 142 -11.37 -4.72 3.57
C ARG A 142 -10.94 -6.11 3.12
N THR A 143 -9.63 -6.37 3.12
CA THR A 143 -9.09 -7.70 2.83
C THR A 143 -9.14 -8.54 4.11
N ILE A 144 -9.84 -9.67 4.05
CA ILE A 144 -9.74 -10.68 5.10
C ILE A 144 -8.42 -11.42 4.87
N PHE A 145 -7.42 -11.15 5.70
CA PHE A 145 -6.21 -11.96 5.73
C PHE A 145 -6.55 -13.29 6.40
N ILE A 146 -6.70 -14.34 5.59
CA ILE A 146 -6.61 -15.71 6.11
C ILE A 146 -5.12 -15.98 6.27
N SER A 147 -4.55 -15.50 7.38
CA SER A 147 -3.26 -16.01 7.84
C SER A 147 -3.43 -17.52 8.01
N THR A 148 -2.50 -18.33 7.48
CA THR A 148 -2.40 -19.74 7.84
C THR A 148 -2.54 -19.87 9.36
N PRO A 149 -3.29 -20.88 9.86
CA PRO A 149 -3.53 -20.99 11.29
C PRO A 149 -2.19 -20.99 11.99
N THR A 150 -1.98 -20.01 12.87
CA THR A 150 -0.95 -20.12 13.90
C THR A 150 -1.26 -21.39 14.69
N ASP A 151 -0.22 -22.16 15.01
CA ASP A 151 -0.32 -23.47 15.67
C ASP A 151 -1.16 -23.43 16.98
N ASP A 152 -1.43 -22.25 17.53
CA ASP A 152 -2.32 -22.00 18.67
C ASP A 152 -3.79 -22.45 18.45
N VAL A 153 -4.24 -22.65 17.21
CA VAL A 153 -5.61 -23.13 16.93
C VAL A 153 -5.71 -24.67 17.01
N MET A 154 -4.59 -25.39 17.07
CA MET A 154 -4.59 -26.86 17.15
C MET A 154 -4.69 -27.41 18.59
N GLU A 155 -4.49 -26.60 19.63
CA GLU A 155 -4.54 -27.08 21.03
C GLU A 155 -5.92 -27.01 21.70
N LYS A 156 -6.97 -26.54 21.01
CA LYS A 156 -8.33 -26.44 21.59
C LYS A 156 -9.32 -27.51 21.12
N GLN A 157 -8.84 -28.64 20.61
CA GLN A 157 -9.68 -29.79 20.27
C GLN A 157 -9.13 -31.15 20.75
N LEU A 158 -8.40 -31.16 21.87
CA LEU A 158 -8.08 -32.37 22.62
C LEU A 158 -8.69 -32.34 24.02
#